data_AF-A0AAD9P667-F1
#
_entry.id   AF-A0AAD9P667-F1
#
_cell.length_a   1.000
_cell.length_b   1.000
_cell.length_c   1.000
_cell.angle_alpha   90.00
_cell.angle_beta   90.00
_cell.angle_gamma   90.00
#
_symmetry.space_group_name_H-M   'P 1'
#
loop_
_entity.id
_entity.type
_entity.pdbx_description
1 polymer ?
#
loop_
_entity_poly.entity_id
_entity_poly.type
_entity_poly.pdbx_seq_one_letter_code
_entity_poly.pdbx_strand_id
1 'polypeptide(L)'
;MGGVDHLDQMRSYYAVGRSGKRWWKYLFWALLDIGIINACTLWKLCNRPLPSNERQFSLKTFKVLLIHEMGDPAITARNAMAPPPMIRV
;
A
#
# COMPACT_ATOMS: atom_id res chain seq x y z
N MET A 1 -18.65 -12.97 -5.39
CA MET A 1 -17.65 -13.33 -6.41
C MET A 1 -17.18 -12.03 -7.05
N GLY A 2 -15.87 -11.81 -7.20
CA GLY A 2 -15.32 -10.50 -7.65
C GLY A 2 -14.07 -10.02 -6.90
N GLY A 3 -13.63 -10.73 -5.87
CA GLY A 3 -12.41 -10.37 -5.13
C GLY A 3 -11.13 -10.47 -5.97
N VAL A 4 -11.09 -11.45 -6.88
CA VAL A 4 -9.98 -11.63 -7.82
C VAL A 4 -9.96 -10.50 -8.86
N ASP A 5 -11.12 -10.15 -9.43
CA ASP A 5 -11.25 -9.05 -10.39
C ASP A 5 -10.89 -7.70 -9.76
N HIS A 6 -11.28 -7.49 -8.51
CA HIS A 6 -10.92 -6.26 -7.78
C HIS A 6 -9.42 -6.18 -7.51
N LEU A 7 -8.78 -7.30 -7.15
CA LEU A 7 -7.33 -7.37 -6.97
C LEU A 7 -6.60 -7.13 -8.29
N ASP A 8 -7.05 -7.76 -9.38
CA ASP A 8 -6.44 -7.60 -10.70
C ASP A 8 -6.58 -6.16 -11.21
N GLN A 9 -7.77 -5.56 -11.03
CA GLN A 9 -8.03 -4.16 -11.28
C GLN A 9 -7.11 -3.26 -10.45
N MET A 10 -7.00 -3.46 -9.14
CA MET A 10 -6.12 -2.68 -8.27
C MET A 10 -4.64 -2.84 -8.62
N ARG A 11 -4.22 -4.01 -9.06
CA ARG A 11 -2.86 -4.28 -9.51
C ARG A 11 -2.54 -3.54 -10.81
N SER A 12 -3.49 -3.43 -11.73
CA SER A 12 -3.31 -2.64 -12.96
C SER A 12 -3.07 -1.15 -12.66
N TYR A 13 -3.66 -0.64 -11.57
CA TYR A 13 -3.49 0.75 -11.13
C TYR A 13 -2.18 0.92 -10.34
N TYR A 14 -1.25 1.69 -10.90
CA TYR A 14 0.06 1.95 -10.31
C TYR A 14 0.92 0.68 -10.13
N ALA A 15 0.90 -0.21 -11.12
CA ALA A 15 1.71 -1.43 -11.13
C ALA A 15 3.21 -1.12 -10.90
N VAL A 16 3.85 -1.90 -10.03
CA VAL A 16 5.27 -1.76 -9.74
C VAL A 16 6.02 -2.81 -10.55
N GLY A 17 6.90 -2.35 -11.44
CA GLY A 17 7.75 -3.25 -12.20
C GLY A 17 8.42 -2.56 -13.37
N ARG A 18 9.48 -3.19 -13.88
CA ARG A 18 10.15 -2.77 -15.12
C ARG A 18 10.21 -3.95 -16.07
N SER A 19 10.17 -3.66 -17.37
CA SER A 19 10.40 -4.67 -18.40
C SER A 19 11.76 -5.34 -18.16
N GLY A 20 11.79 -6.66 -18.28
CA GLY A 20 12.98 -7.45 -17.99
C GLY A 20 12.96 -8.75 -18.76
N LYS A 21 14.14 -9.19 -19.21
CA LYS A 21 14.30 -10.43 -20.00
C LYS A 21 14.15 -11.72 -19.18
N ARG A 22 14.20 -11.61 -17.84
CA ARG A 22 14.16 -12.76 -16.91
C ARG A 22 12.72 -12.96 -16.44
N TRP A 23 12.12 -14.10 -16.77
CA TRP A 23 10.72 -14.41 -16.47
C TRP A 23 10.38 -14.33 -14.98
N TRP A 24 11.30 -14.72 -14.10
CA TRP A 24 11.07 -14.68 -12.64
C TRP A 24 10.88 -13.26 -12.09
N LYS A 25 11.37 -12.24 -12.79
CA LYS A 25 11.15 -10.84 -12.40
C LYS A 25 9.66 -10.49 -12.47
N TYR A 26 8.94 -11.02 -13.47
CA TYR A 26 7.49 -10.83 -13.57
C TYR A 26 6.78 -11.37 -12.32
N LEU A 27 7.15 -12.57 -11.88
CA LEU A 27 6.58 -13.18 -10.67
C LEU A 27 6.90 -12.36 -9.42
N PHE A 28 8.14 -11.91 -9.27
CA PHE A 28 8.55 -11.06 -8.15
C PHE A 28 7.72 -9.77 -8.06
N TRP A 29 7.58 -9.05 -9.18
CA TRP A 29 6.80 -7.83 -9.25
C TRP A 29 5.31 -8.08 -8.96
N ALA A 30 4.76 -9.20 -9.46
CA ALA A 30 3.39 -9.60 -9.18
C ALA A 30 3.15 -9.84 -7.68
N LEU A 31 4.05 -10.58 -7.02
CA LEU A 31 3.95 -10.86 -5.59
C LEU A 31 4.11 -9.59 -4.74
N LEU A 32 4.99 -8.68 -5.16
CA LEU A 32 5.19 -7.39 -4.49
C LEU A 32 3.91 -6.52 -4.54
N ASP A 33 3.30 -6.37 -5.71
CA ASP A 33 2.07 -5.58 -5.84
C ASP A 33 0.91 -6.17 -5.02
N ILE A 34 0.74 -7.50 -5.03
CA ILE A 34 -0.27 -8.19 -4.20
C ILE A 34 0.00 -7.95 -2.70
N GLY A 35 1.26 -8.04 -2.27
CA GLY A 35 1.66 -7.77 -0.90
C GLY A 35 1.31 -6.36 -0.43
N ILE A 36 1.58 -5.35 -1.27
CA ILE A 36 1.25 -3.95 -0.96
C ILE A 36 -0.26 -3.73 -0.86
N ILE A 37 -1.04 -4.30 -1.79
CA ILE A 37 -2.51 -4.19 -1.77
C ILE A 37 -3.08 -4.83 -0.49
N ASN A 38 -2.57 -6.01 -0.12
CA ASN A 38 -2.99 -6.68 1.12
C ASN A 38 -2.62 -5.88 2.37
N ALA A 39 -1.41 -5.31 2.42
CA ALA A 39 -0.99 -4.44 3.52
C ALA A 39 -1.88 -3.19 3.65
N CYS A 40 -2.28 -2.59 2.53
CA CYS A 40 -3.21 -1.46 2.52
C CYS A 40 -4.57 -1.85 3.08
N THR A 41 -5.09 -3.01 2.71
CA THR A 41 -6.36 -3.55 3.22
C THR A 41 -6.28 -3.79 4.73
N LEU A 42 -5.20 -4.41 5.21
CA LEU A 42 -4.97 -4.63 6.65
C LEU A 42 -4.88 -3.31 7.42
N TRP A 43 -4.14 -2.32 6.90
CA TRP A 43 -4.04 -1.00 7.51
C TRP A 43 -5.41 -0.33 7.65
N LYS A 44 -6.26 -0.41 6.62
CA LYS A 44 -7.64 0.11 6.66
C LYS A 44 -8.54 -0.65 7.64
N LEU A 45 -8.28 -1.93 7.90
CA LEU A 45 -9.04 -2.73 8.86
C LEU A 45 -8.64 -2.39 10.30
N CYS A 46 -7.34 -2.23 10.57
CA CYS A 46 -6.83 -1.92 11.91
C CYS A 46 -7.17 -0.50 12.38
N ASN A 47 -7.27 0.48 11.47
CA ASN A 47 -7.54 1.89 11.79
C ASN A 47 -9.04 2.26 11.73
N ARG A 48 -9.95 1.34 12.06
CA ARG A 48 -11.39 1.63 12.14
C ARG A 48 -11.78 2.13 13.54
N PRO A 49 -12.72 3.10 13.67
CA PRO A 49 -13.57 3.66 12.62
C PRO A 49 -12.83 4.67 11.73
N LEU A 50 -12.97 4.51 10.41
CA LEU A 50 -12.46 5.48 9.44
C LEU A 50 -13.27 6.79 9.61
N PRO A 51 -12.64 7.96 9.77
CA PRO A 51 -13.39 9.21 9.90
C PRO A 51 -14.26 9.42 8.67
N SER A 52 -15.49 9.92 8.87
CA SER A 52 -16.57 9.96 7.86
C SER A 52 -16.20 10.64 6.52
N ASN A 53 -15.13 11.44 6.50
CA ASN A 53 -14.60 12.16 5.34
C ASN A 53 -13.41 11.45 4.63
N GLU A 54 -12.81 10.43 5.24
CA GLU A 54 -11.66 9.66 4.69
C GLU A 54 -12.07 8.35 4.01
N ARG A 55 -13.30 8.29 3.50
CA ARG A 55 -13.85 7.07 2.87
C ARG A 55 -13.03 6.58 1.66
N GLN A 56 -11.99 7.30 1.24
CA GLN A 56 -11.09 6.94 0.14
C GLN A 56 -9.60 7.17 0.46
N PHE A 57 -9.06 6.60 1.53
CA PHE A 57 -7.60 6.42 1.59
C PHE A 57 -7.16 5.52 0.41
N SER A 58 -6.63 6.15 -0.63
CA SER A 58 -6.32 5.52 -1.91
C SER A 58 -5.03 4.71 -1.84
N LEU A 59 -4.95 3.64 -2.64
CA LEU A 59 -3.74 2.83 -2.79
C LEU A 59 -2.53 3.70 -3.21
N LYS A 60 -2.75 4.75 -3.99
CA LYS A 60 -1.72 5.72 -4.37
C LYS A 60 -1.09 6.39 -3.15
N THR A 61 -1.92 6.94 -2.26
CA THR A 61 -1.47 7.63 -1.05
C THR A 61 -0.70 6.67 -0.14
N PHE A 62 -1.20 5.44 0.01
CA PHE A 62 -0.50 4.39 0.76
C PHE A 62 0.90 4.09 0.18
N LYS A 63 1.01 3.94 -1.15
CA LYS A 63 2.30 3.69 -1.81
C LYS A 63 3.27 4.86 -1.60
N VAL A 64 2.81 6.11 -1.69
CA VAL A 64 3.66 7.30 -1.45
C VAL A 64 4.16 7.34 0.01
N LEU A 65 3.29 7.07 0.98
CA LEU A 65 3.70 6.99 2.38
C LEU A 65 4.72 5.88 2.59
N LEU A 66 4.49 4.68 2.03
CA LEU A 66 5.46 3.59 2.14
C LEU A 66 6.83 3.97 1.57
N ILE A 67 6.87 4.64 0.42
CA ILE A 67 8.14 5.10 -0.18
C ILE A 67 8.83 6.11 0.73
N HIS A 68 8.08 7.03 1.33
CA HIS A 68 8.63 8.03 2.22
C HIS A 68 9.17 7.42 3.52
N GLU A 69 8.43 6.48 4.13
CA GLU A 69 8.89 5.72 5.29
C GLU A 69 10.16 4.95 4.96
N MET A 70 10.14 4.14 3.89
CA MET A 70 11.28 3.31 3.51
C MET A 70 12.48 4.11 3.01
N GLY A 71 12.25 5.31 2.45
CA GLY A 71 13.28 6.17 1.88
C GLY A 71 14.00 7.04 2.91
N ASP A 72 13.39 7.29 4.07
CA ASP A 72 13.96 8.15 5.10
C ASP A 72 13.95 7.46 6.47
N PRO A 73 15.10 6.92 6.94
CA PRO A 73 15.17 6.15 8.18
C PRO A 73 14.81 7.00 9.43
N ALA A 74 14.93 8.33 9.33
CA ALA A 74 14.54 9.25 10.40
C ALA A 74 13.02 9.34 10.60
N ILE A 75 12.24 9.07 9.55
CA ILE A 75 10.78 9.16 9.57
C ILE A 75 10.17 7.83 10.04
N THR A 76 10.76 6.70 9.60
CA THR A 76 10.46 5.37 10.16
C THR A 76 10.59 5.35 11.69
N ALA A 77 11.66 5.93 12.23
CA ALA A 77 11.88 5.99 13.69
C ALA A 77 10.83 6.86 14.42
N ARG A 78 10.34 7.93 13.77
CA ARG A 78 9.31 8.81 14.33
C ARG A 78 7.92 8.17 14.31
N ASN A 79 7.56 7.48 13.22
CA ASN A 79 6.26 6.84 13.08
C ASN A 79 6.16 5.48 13.80
N ALA A 80 7.27 4.76 13.99
CA ALA A 80 7.30 3.54 14.81
C ALA A 80 7.16 3.83 16.32
N MET A 81 7.51 5.04 16.76
CA MET A 81 7.42 5.47 18.16
C MET A 81 6.07 6.12 18.51
N ALA A 82 5.28 6.51 17.51
CA ALA A 82 3.94 7.04 17.70
C ALA A 82 2.88 5.92 17.54
N PRO A 83 1.80 5.91 18.33
CA PRO A 83 0.62 5.13 17.96
C PRO A 83 0.19 5.54 16.55
N PRO A 84 -0.37 4.60 15.75
CA PRO A 84 -0.62 4.79 14.31
C PRO A 84 -1.24 6.15 14.08
N PRO A 85 -0.74 6.95 13.12
CA PRO A 85 -1.12 8.34 12.99
C PRO A 85 -2.63 8.41 12.75
N MET A 86 -3.37 8.73 13.81
CA MET A 86 -4.66 9.37 13.67
C MET A 86 -4.32 10.72 13.05
N ILE A 87 -4.62 10.82 11.76
CA ILE A 87 -4.46 12.02 10.95
C ILE A 87 -5.01 13.20 11.77
N ARG A 88 -4.11 14.04 12.28
CA ARG A 88 -4.49 15.32 12.90
C ARG A 88 -4.91 16.22 11.75
N VAL A 89 -6.23 16.39 11.63
CA VAL A 89 -6.85 17.51 10.93
C VAL A 89 -6.56 18.80 11.69
#